data_AF-A0A1F6DSV8-F1
#
_entry.id   AF-A0A1F6DSV8-F1
#
_cell.length_a   1.000
_cell.length_b   1.000
_cell.length_c   1.000
_cell.angle_alpha   90.00
_cell.angle_beta   90.00
_cell.angle_gamma   90.00
#
_symmetry.space_group_name_H-M   'P 1'
#
loop_
_entity.id
_entity.type
_entity.pdbx_description
1 polymer ?
#
loop_
_entity_poly.entity_id
_entity_poly.type
_entity_poly.pdbx_seq_one_letter_code
_entity_poly.pdbx_strand_id
1 'polypeptide(L)'
;MFVVMVEKKTSGDWYIASKFFLIAGFTFPVLATAAFALALIIFGVTEEDILDTSYQLAAEFLQIVSIWFGVKYAARYIRKTYTLPRPQHVIKLATAYLAFVLSVLTTDAFLGFSGPAVSNEILALYTVGTILSCIVFYYESRKSLV
;
A
#
# COMPACT_ATOMS: atom_id res chain seq x y z
N MET A 1 21.60 6.30 -33.80
CA MET A 1 20.99 5.93 -32.50
C MET A 1 19.50 5.75 -32.73
N PHE A 2 19.00 4.52 -32.81
CA PHE A 2 17.57 4.27 -33.05
C PHE A 2 16.80 4.48 -31.75
N VAL A 3 15.93 5.49 -31.71
CA VAL A 3 14.94 5.62 -30.65
C VAL A 3 13.88 4.54 -30.90
N VAL A 4 13.93 3.45 -30.14
CA VAL A 4 12.84 2.48 -30.14
C VAL A 4 11.63 3.18 -29.51
N MET A 5 10.70 3.63 -30.35
CA MET A 5 9.41 4.13 -29.93
C MET A 5 8.61 2.95 -29.39
N VAL A 6 8.68 2.70 -28.08
CA VAL A 6 7.82 1.72 -27.43
C VAL A 6 6.40 2.29 -27.47
N GLU A 7 5.55 1.72 -28.34
CA GLU A 7 4.13 2.04 -28.35
C GLU A 7 3.53 1.73 -26.98
N LYS A 8 2.90 2.76 -26.39
CA LYS A 8 2.22 2.61 -25.12
C LYS A 8 0.95 1.79 -25.31
N LYS A 9 0.70 0.86 -24.39
CA LYS A 9 -0.49 0.02 -24.41
C LYS A 9 -1.72 0.82 -24.05
N THR A 10 -2.79 0.65 -24.82
CA THR A 10 -4.12 1.15 -24.47
C THR A 10 -4.85 0.05 -23.70
N SER A 11 -5.37 0.37 -22.52
CA SER A 11 -6.08 -0.58 -21.68
C SER A 11 -7.17 0.15 -20.90
N GLY A 12 -8.18 -0.57 -20.43
CA GLY A 12 -9.24 0.02 -19.62
C GLY A 12 -8.70 0.63 -18.32
N ASP A 13 -9.30 1.74 -17.89
CA ASP A 13 -8.90 2.46 -16.68
C ASP A 13 -8.91 1.55 -15.44
N TRP A 14 -9.84 0.59 -15.37
CA TRP A 14 -9.92 -0.42 -14.31
C TRP A 14 -8.67 -1.30 -14.24
N TYR A 15 -8.16 -1.76 -15.38
CA TYR A 15 -6.99 -2.64 -15.43
C TYR A 15 -5.72 -1.89 -15.02
N ILE A 16 -5.59 -0.64 -15.49
CA ILE A 16 -4.47 0.23 -15.12
C ILE A 16 -4.54 0.53 -13.61
N ALA A 17 -5.72 0.84 -13.08
CA ALA A 17 -5.94 1.07 -11.66
C ALA A 17 -5.61 -0.17 -10.81
N SER A 18 -6.05 -1.36 -11.22
CA SER A 18 -5.73 -2.61 -10.53
C SER A 18 -4.23 -2.88 -10.53
N LYS A 19 -3.53 -2.70 -11.67
CA LYS A 19 -2.07 -2.84 -11.73
C LYS A 19 -1.36 -1.85 -10.80
N PHE A 20 -1.82 -0.60 -10.81
CA PHE A 20 -1.24 0.46 -10.02
C PHE A 20 -1.44 0.21 -8.51
N PHE A 21 -2.64 -0.17 -8.09
CA PHE A 21 -2.95 -0.62 -6.73
C PHE A 21 -2.11 -1.84 -6.35
N LEU A 22 -2.08 -2.90 -7.17
CA LEU A 22 -1.36 -4.13 -6.84
C LEU A 22 0.14 -3.89 -6.63
N ILE A 23 0.74 -3.01 -7.42
CA ILE A 23 2.15 -2.64 -7.22
C ILE A 23 2.28 -1.78 -5.96
N ALA A 24 1.65 -0.60 -5.94
CA ALA A 24 1.93 0.42 -4.94
C ALA A 24 1.26 0.18 -3.58
N GLY A 25 0.04 -0.32 -3.58
CA GLY A 25 -0.82 -0.49 -2.41
C GLY A 25 -0.82 -1.91 -1.83
N PHE A 26 -0.29 -2.91 -2.54
CA PHE A 26 -0.23 -4.29 -2.07
C PHE A 26 1.19 -4.84 -2.04
N THR A 27 1.87 -4.92 -3.20
CA THR A 27 3.17 -5.61 -3.30
C THR A 27 4.26 -4.94 -2.48
N PHE A 28 4.42 -3.62 -2.59
CA PHE A 28 5.45 -2.89 -1.83
C PHE A 28 5.23 -2.98 -0.31
N PRO A 29 4.02 -2.71 0.22
CA PRO A 29 3.73 -2.90 1.64
C PRO A 29 3.97 -4.32 2.13
N VAL A 30 3.45 -5.33 1.43
CA VAL A 30 3.60 -6.74 1.84
C VAL A 30 5.07 -7.15 1.90
N LEU A 31 5.88 -6.76 0.91
CA LEU A 31 7.31 -7.07 0.91
C LEU A 31 8.07 -6.33 2.02
N ALA A 32 7.71 -5.07 2.30
CA ALA A 32 8.33 -4.29 3.37
C ALA A 32 8.01 -4.90 4.74
N THR A 33 6.74 -5.24 5.00
CA THR A 33 6.31 -5.89 6.24
C THR A 33 6.94 -7.27 6.39
N ALA A 34 7.03 -8.07 5.32
CA ALA A 34 7.69 -9.38 5.35
C ALA A 34 9.19 -9.25 5.67
N ALA A 35 9.89 -8.28 5.06
CA ALA A 35 11.29 -8.02 5.36
C ALA A 35 11.51 -7.54 6.80
N PHE A 36 10.60 -6.71 7.31
CA PHE A 36 10.63 -6.25 8.70
C PHE A 36 10.39 -7.41 9.68
N ALA A 37 9.38 -8.24 9.44
CA ALA A 37 9.12 -9.43 10.25
C ALA A 37 10.32 -10.38 10.27
N LEU A 38 10.97 -10.61 9.12
CA LEU A 38 12.20 -11.39 9.04
C LEU A 38 13.34 -10.78 9.87
N ALA A 39 13.50 -9.46 9.83
CA ALA A 39 14.50 -8.78 10.65
C ALA A 39 14.23 -8.99 12.15
N LEU A 40 12.98 -8.85 12.60
CA LEU A 40 12.59 -9.09 14.00
C LEU A 40 12.94 -10.52 14.44
N ILE A 41 12.66 -11.51 13.59
CA ILE A 41 13.01 -12.92 13.87
C ILE A 41 14.53 -13.10 13.99
N ILE A 42 15.32 -12.50 13.09
CA ILE A 42 16.78 -12.60 13.10
C ILE A 42 17.38 -11.99 14.37
N PHE A 43 16.80 -10.88 14.85
CA PHE A 43 17.26 -10.21 16.07
C PHE A 43 16.67 -10.82 17.37
N GLY A 44 15.89 -11.90 17.28
CA GLY A 44 15.37 -12.62 18.45
C GLY A 44 14.27 -11.87 19.20
N VAL A 45 13.54 -10.99 18.52
CA VAL A 45 12.40 -10.26 19.09
C VAL A 45 11.26 -11.23 19.39
N THR A 46 10.69 -11.15 20.59
CA THR A 46 9.63 -12.06 21.05
C THR A 46 8.23 -11.59 20.62
N GLU A 47 7.23 -12.46 20.75
CA GLU A 47 5.83 -12.09 20.46
C GLU A 47 5.31 -10.97 21.36
N GLU A 48 5.75 -10.92 22.63
CA GLU A 48 5.40 -9.85 23.57
C GLU A 48 5.98 -8.51 23.12
N ASP A 49 7.21 -8.50 22.62
CA ASP A 49 7.84 -7.28 22.08
C ASP A 49 7.09 -6.79 20.83
N ILE A 50 6.60 -7.68 19.96
CA ILE A 50 5.85 -7.29 18.76
C ILE A 50 4.53 -6.60 19.13
N LEU A 51 3.92 -7.00 20.24
CA LEU A 51 2.68 -6.37 20.74
C LEU A 51 2.93 -5.02 21.41
N ASP A 52 4.18 -4.65 21.69
CA ASP A 52 4.52 -3.33 22.19
C ASP A 52 4.18 -2.25 21.15
N THR A 53 3.59 -1.15 21.63
CA THR A 53 3.12 -0.04 20.82
C THR A 53 4.21 0.57 19.94
N SER A 54 5.48 0.52 20.36
CA SER A 54 6.61 1.05 19.58
C SER A 54 6.87 0.22 18.31
N TYR A 55 6.78 -1.10 18.37
CA TYR A 55 6.93 -1.97 17.20
C TYR A 55 5.73 -1.85 16.26
N GLN A 56 4.52 -1.71 16.80
CA GLN A 56 3.32 -1.45 16.01
C GLN A 56 3.39 -0.11 15.28
N LEU A 57 3.84 0.96 15.97
CA LEU A 57 4.08 2.26 15.36
C LEU A 57 5.14 2.20 14.25
N ALA A 58 6.23 1.44 14.48
CA ALA A 58 7.26 1.25 13.47
C ALA A 58 6.72 0.50 12.23
N ALA A 59 5.90 -0.53 12.43
CA ALA A 59 5.27 -1.28 11.35
C ALA A 59 4.31 -0.39 10.52
N GLU A 60 3.47 0.40 11.17
CA GLU A 60 2.56 1.35 10.50
C GLU A 60 3.33 2.43 9.74
N PHE A 61 4.38 2.99 10.34
CA PHE A 61 5.25 3.96 9.66
C PHE A 61 5.91 3.34 8.43
N LEU A 62 6.43 2.12 8.55
CA LEU A 62 7.01 1.39 7.43
C LEU A 62 5.99 1.15 6.32
N GLN A 63 4.74 0.82 6.67
CA GLN A 63 3.66 0.65 5.70
C GLN A 63 3.42 1.94 4.90
N ILE A 64 3.27 3.08 5.57
CA ILE A 64 3.06 4.39 4.90
C ILE A 64 4.24 4.73 3.99
N VAL A 65 5.47 4.54 4.45
CA VAL A 65 6.70 4.80 3.67
C VAL A 65 6.78 3.87 2.46
N SER A 66 6.45 2.58 2.63
CA SER A 66 6.47 1.61 1.54
C SER A 66 5.43 1.94 0.46
N ILE A 67 4.23 2.41 0.84
CA ILE A 67 3.22 2.90 -0.08
C ILE A 67 3.75 4.10 -0.86
N TRP A 68 4.38 5.06 -0.18
CA TRP A 68 4.96 6.24 -0.82
C TRP A 68 5.99 5.89 -1.90
N PHE A 69 6.91 4.96 -1.60
CA PHE A 69 7.87 4.44 -2.59
C PHE A 69 7.17 3.65 -3.71
N GLY A 70 6.22 2.80 -3.34
CA GLY A 70 5.44 1.99 -4.26
C GLY A 70 4.68 2.83 -5.28
N VAL A 71 4.05 3.92 -4.86
CA VAL A 71 3.36 4.88 -5.74
C VAL A 71 4.31 5.48 -6.75
N LYS A 72 5.50 5.93 -6.33
CA LYS A 72 6.50 6.51 -7.23
C LYS A 72 6.98 5.50 -8.26
N TYR A 73 7.25 4.27 -7.83
CA TYR A 73 7.69 3.20 -8.72
C TYR A 73 6.57 2.82 -9.70
N ALA A 74 5.37 2.56 -9.19
CA ALA A 74 4.21 2.19 -9.99
C ALA A 74 3.87 3.30 -11.00
N ALA A 75 3.93 4.58 -10.61
CA ALA A 75 3.61 5.69 -11.51
C ALA A 75 4.59 5.77 -12.67
N ARG A 76 5.89 5.57 -12.41
CA ARG A 76 6.91 5.47 -13.46
C ARG A 76 6.65 4.29 -14.39
N TYR A 77 6.31 3.13 -13.84
CA TYR A 77 5.99 1.94 -14.62
C TYR A 77 4.74 2.16 -15.50
N ILE A 78 3.66 2.69 -14.94
CA ILE A 78 2.42 2.96 -15.68
C ILE A 78 2.65 4.00 -16.77
N ARG A 79 3.33 5.12 -16.48
CA ARG A 79 3.62 6.18 -17.47
C ARG A 79 4.43 5.68 -18.66
N LYS A 80 5.34 4.72 -18.42
CA LYS A 80 6.15 4.07 -19.47
C LYS A 80 5.34 3.04 -20.27
N THR A 81 4.38 2.36 -19.65
CA THR A 81 3.72 1.20 -20.24
C THR A 81 2.38 1.54 -20.90
N TYR A 82 1.61 2.49 -20.36
CA TYR A 82 0.22 2.73 -20.75
C TYR A 82 -0.04 4.18 -21.18
N THR A 83 -1.05 4.34 -22.05
CA THR A 83 -1.68 5.63 -22.30
C THR A 83 -2.70 5.92 -21.18
N LEU A 84 -2.71 7.17 -20.69
CA LEU A 84 -3.52 7.60 -19.55
C LEU A 84 -4.40 8.79 -19.97
N PRO A 85 -5.53 8.55 -20.65
CA PRO A 85 -6.43 9.63 -21.05
C PRO A 85 -7.14 10.27 -19.84
N ARG A 86 -7.39 9.51 -18.78
CA ARG A 86 -8.12 9.96 -17.58
C ARG A 86 -7.39 9.57 -16.29
N PRO A 87 -6.21 10.16 -16.01
CA PRO A 87 -5.39 9.77 -14.86
C PRO A 87 -6.13 9.91 -13.52
N GLN A 88 -6.97 10.94 -13.37
CA GLN A 88 -7.76 11.12 -12.14
C GLN A 88 -8.75 9.98 -11.89
N HIS A 89 -9.33 9.40 -12.94
CA HIS A 89 -10.26 8.28 -12.80
C HIS A 89 -9.53 7.02 -12.33
N VAL A 90 -8.36 6.74 -12.93
CA VAL A 90 -7.46 5.66 -12.51
C VAL A 90 -7.02 5.81 -11.05
N ILE A 91 -6.63 7.01 -10.63
CA ILE A 91 -6.21 7.27 -9.24
C ILE A 91 -7.35 6.99 -8.27
N LYS A 92 -8.55 7.55 -8.51
CA LYS A 92 -9.72 7.34 -7.63
C LYS A 92 -10.07 5.87 -7.50
N LEU A 93 -10.04 5.14 -8.61
CA LEU A 93 -10.36 3.72 -8.64
C LEU A 93 -9.31 2.88 -7.89
N ALA A 94 -8.02 3.19 -8.08
CA ALA A 94 -6.94 2.51 -7.35
C ALA A 94 -6.97 2.81 -5.85
N THR A 95 -7.29 4.05 -5.45
CA THR A 95 -7.50 4.42 -4.04
C THR A 95 -8.71 3.69 -3.45
N ALA A 96 -9.80 3.54 -4.21
CA ALA A 96 -10.95 2.77 -3.76
C ALA A 96 -10.60 1.29 -3.54
N TYR A 97 -9.80 0.69 -4.42
CA TYR A 97 -9.28 -0.68 -4.23
C TYR A 97 -8.45 -0.80 -2.96
N LEU A 98 -7.54 0.15 -2.73
CA LEU A 98 -6.74 0.18 -1.50
C LEU A 98 -7.62 0.29 -0.25
N ALA A 99 -8.54 1.26 -0.23
CA ALA A 99 -9.43 1.49 0.90
C ALA A 99 -10.28 0.24 1.20
N PHE A 100 -10.82 -0.41 0.15
CA PHE A 100 -11.56 -1.65 0.30
C PHE A 100 -10.70 -2.76 0.91
N VAL A 101 -9.51 -3.02 0.36
CA VAL A 101 -8.63 -4.08 0.87
C VAL A 101 -8.17 -3.81 2.30
N LEU A 102 -7.72 -2.60 2.62
CA LEU A 102 -7.31 -2.25 3.98
C LEU A 102 -8.50 -2.30 4.96
N SER A 103 -9.69 -1.90 4.53
CA SER A 103 -10.88 -2.02 5.35
C SER A 103 -11.20 -3.49 5.64
N VAL A 104 -11.15 -4.39 4.66
CA VAL A 104 -11.38 -5.84 4.89
C VAL A 104 -10.33 -6.40 5.85
N LEU A 105 -9.05 -6.09 5.66
CA LEU A 105 -7.97 -6.58 6.54
C LEU A 105 -8.10 -6.06 7.98
N THR A 106 -8.48 -4.80 8.16
CA THR A 106 -8.73 -4.23 9.50
C THR A 106 -10.04 -4.74 10.11
N THR A 107 -11.03 -5.10 9.28
CA THR A 107 -12.30 -5.69 9.74
C THR A 107 -12.15 -7.16 10.13
N ASP A 108 -11.30 -7.93 9.45
CA ASP A 108 -10.96 -9.31 9.85
C ASP A 108 -10.25 -9.35 11.21
N ALA A 109 -9.40 -8.35 11.49
CA ALA A 109 -8.86 -8.12 12.83
C ALA A 109 -9.96 -7.74 13.85
N PHE A 110 -11.05 -7.12 13.40
CA PHE A 110 -12.23 -6.70 14.19
C PHE A 110 -13.20 -7.85 14.49
N LEU A 111 -13.32 -8.82 13.58
CA LEU A 111 -14.26 -9.95 13.66
C LEU A 111 -13.67 -11.17 14.39
N GLY A 112 -12.44 -11.08 14.88
CA GLY A 112 -11.87 -12.07 15.82
C GLY A 112 -11.46 -13.39 15.19
N PHE A 113 -11.20 -13.45 13.88
CA PHE A 113 -10.73 -14.68 13.22
C PHE A 113 -9.24 -15.00 13.49
N SER A 114 -8.49 -14.12 14.16
CA SER A 114 -7.07 -14.34 14.48
C SER A 114 -6.68 -13.80 15.86
N GLY A 115 -6.56 -14.69 16.85
CA GLY A 115 -5.72 -14.45 18.04
C GLY A 115 -6.28 -13.51 19.14
N PRO A 116 -5.45 -13.19 20.16
CA PRO A 116 -5.88 -12.57 21.41
C PRO A 116 -6.48 -11.18 21.18
N ALA A 117 -7.32 -10.72 22.11
CA ALA A 117 -7.99 -9.43 22.06
C ALA A 117 -6.99 -8.28 21.82
N VAL A 118 -6.99 -7.73 20.61
CA VAL A 118 -6.24 -6.52 20.27
C VAL A 118 -6.80 -5.38 21.10
N SER A 119 -5.94 -4.60 21.76
CA SER A 119 -6.40 -3.47 22.55
C SER A 119 -7.06 -2.40 21.68
N ASN A 120 -8.02 -1.64 22.23
CA ASN A 120 -8.66 -0.53 21.52
C ASN A 120 -7.64 0.51 21.01
N GLU A 121 -6.50 0.65 21.69
CA GLU A 121 -5.42 1.56 21.31
C GLU A 121 -4.71 1.11 20.03
N ILE A 122 -4.38 -0.19 19.93
CA ILE A 122 -3.76 -0.77 18.73
C ILE A 122 -4.75 -0.72 17.56
N LEU A 123 -6.04 -0.96 17.83
CA LEU A 123 -7.08 -0.85 16.80
C LEU A 123 -7.24 0.58 16.27
N ALA A 124 -7.20 1.57 17.16
CA ALA A 124 -7.21 2.98 16.79
C ALA A 124 -5.97 3.32 15.95
N LEU A 125 -4.80 2.79 16.32
CA LEU A 125 -3.56 2.96 15.56
C LEU A 125 -3.70 2.42 14.13
N TYR A 126 -4.19 1.19 13.94
CA TYR A 126 -4.41 0.61 12.60
C TYR A 126 -5.44 1.39 11.78
N THR A 127 -6.49 1.89 12.42
CA THR A 127 -7.51 2.71 11.75
C THR A 127 -6.91 4.01 11.24
N VAL A 128 -6.16 4.72 12.10
CA VAL A 128 -5.47 5.96 11.73
C VAL A 128 -4.42 5.69 10.64
N GLY A 129 -3.62 4.63 10.79
CA GLY A 129 -2.62 4.21 9.80
C GLY A 129 -3.23 3.89 8.44
N THR A 130 -4.40 3.22 8.41
CA THR A 130 -5.17 2.93 7.19
C THR A 130 -5.64 4.20 6.50
N ILE A 131 -6.20 5.16 7.26
CA ILE A 131 -6.65 6.44 6.72
C ILE A 131 -5.48 7.23 6.15
N LEU A 132 -4.37 7.32 6.90
CA LEU A 132 -3.15 7.99 6.45
C LEU A 132 -2.56 7.32 5.20
N SER A 133 -2.56 6.00 5.15
CA SER A 133 -2.13 5.23 3.97
C SER A 133 -2.97 5.56 2.73
N CYS A 134 -4.29 5.65 2.87
CA CYS A 134 -5.19 6.05 1.79
C CYS A 134 -4.92 7.50 1.33
N ILE A 135 -4.71 8.42 2.28
CA ILE A 135 -4.38 9.82 2.00
C ILE A 135 -3.06 9.89 1.24
N VAL A 136 -1.99 9.31 1.77
CA VAL A 136 -0.66 9.31 1.14
C VAL A 136 -0.71 8.69 -0.25
N PHE A 137 -1.39 7.55 -0.39
CA PHE A 137 -1.58 6.91 -1.69
C PHE A 137 -2.25 7.85 -2.67
N TYR A 138 -3.39 8.45 -2.31
CA TYR A 138 -4.14 9.34 -3.20
C TYR A 138 -3.34 10.58 -3.61
N TYR A 139 -2.75 11.29 -2.64
CA TYR A 139 -2.01 12.53 -2.90
C TYR A 139 -0.75 12.29 -3.72
N GLU A 140 0.03 11.27 -3.40
CA GLU A 140 1.25 10.96 -4.16
C GLU A 140 0.93 10.41 -5.54
N SER A 141 -0.17 9.67 -5.69
CA SER A 141 -0.62 9.18 -7.01
C SER A 141 -1.05 10.34 -7.88
N ARG A 142 -1.76 11.33 -7.32
CA ARG A 142 -2.10 12.56 -8.03
C ARG A 142 -0.85 13.32 -8.46
N LYS A 143 0.12 13.52 -7.57
CA LYS A 143 1.39 14.19 -7.88
C LYS A 143 2.23 13.43 -8.92
N SER A 144 2.16 12.10 -8.92
CA SER A 144 3.03 11.26 -9.73
C SER A 144 2.42 10.78 -11.04
N LEU A 145 1.11 10.86 -11.25
CA LEU A 145 0.44 10.45 -12.49
C LEU A 145 -0.15 11.63 -13.27
N VAL A 146 -0.62 12.69 -12.59
CA VAL A 146 -0.98 13.98 -13.21
C VAL A 146 0.29 14.80 -13.44
#